data_AF-A0A519PXJ9-F1
#
_entry.id   AF-A0A519PXJ9-F1
#
_cell.length_a   1.000
_cell.length_b   1.000
_cell.length_c   1.000
_cell.angle_alpha   90.00
_cell.angle_beta   90.00
_cell.angle_gamma   90.00
#
_symmetry.space_group_name_H-M   'P 1'
#
loop_
_entity.id
_entity.type
_entity.pdbx_description
1 polymer ?
#
loop_
_entity_poly.entity_id
_entity_poly.type
_entity_poly.pdbx_seq_one_letter_code
_entity_poly.pdbx_strand_id
1 'polypeptide(L)'
;MLALASTAQAQTATPPPLTAYGALPAVEHVEISPSGDRLALVTVSGDDRVLVVLDPHAGQMLGRIEVGLAKVRDLTWIGENNLM
;
A
#
# COMPACT_ATOMS: atom_id res chain seq x y z
N MET A 1 6.21 -12.79 -60.09
CA MET A 1 6.28 -12.97 -58.62
C MET A 1 5.78 -11.66 -58.00
N LEU A 2 4.55 -11.59 -57.51
CA LEU A 2 4.03 -10.40 -56.81
C LEU A 2 4.32 -10.56 -55.32
N ALA A 3 4.98 -9.57 -54.71
CA ALA A 3 5.23 -9.51 -53.26
C ALA A 3 4.09 -8.73 -52.58
N LEU A 4 3.47 -9.34 -51.56
CA LEU A 4 2.48 -8.70 -50.69
C LEU A 4 3.21 -8.04 -49.51
N ALA A 5 3.10 -6.72 -49.38
CA ALA A 5 3.57 -6.00 -48.19
C ALA A 5 2.47 -6.00 -47.13
N SER A 6 2.77 -6.51 -45.93
CA SER A 6 1.86 -6.44 -44.78
C SER A 6 2.08 -5.13 -44.03
N THR A 7 1.04 -4.32 -43.90
CA THR A 7 1.04 -3.11 -43.07
C THR A 7 0.71 -3.48 -41.62
N ALA A 8 1.60 -3.16 -40.68
CA ALA A 8 1.31 -3.29 -39.26
C ALA A 8 0.32 -2.20 -38.82
N GLN A 9 -0.88 -2.59 -38.37
CA GLN A 9 -1.78 -1.67 -37.66
C GLN A 9 -1.23 -1.43 -36.24
N ALA A 10 -1.01 -0.16 -35.89
CA ALA A 10 -0.76 0.23 -34.51
C ALA A 10 -2.06 0.05 -33.72
N GLN A 11 -2.05 -0.83 -32.72
CA GLN A 11 -3.15 -0.95 -31.76
C GLN A 11 -3.14 0.27 -30.84
N THR A 12 -4.21 1.06 -30.88
CA THR A 12 -4.45 2.14 -29.94
C THR A 12 -4.85 1.54 -28.60
N ALA A 13 -4.02 1.75 -27.57
CA ALA A 13 -4.37 1.37 -26.21
C ALA A 13 -5.56 2.22 -25.73
N THR A 14 -6.55 1.58 -25.11
CA THR A 14 -7.61 2.33 -24.43
C THR A 14 -6.99 3.01 -23.20
N PRO A 15 -7.16 4.32 -23.02
CA PRO A 15 -6.61 5.01 -21.86
C PRO A 15 -7.24 4.43 -20.57
N PRO A 16 -6.48 4.36 -19.46
CA PRO A 16 -7.03 3.94 -18.19
C PRO A 16 -8.22 4.82 -17.78
N PRO A 17 -9.24 4.27 -17.11
CA PRO A 17 -10.35 5.06 -16.60
C PRO A 17 -9.85 6.07 -15.56
N LEU A 18 -10.52 7.21 -15.44
CA LEU A 18 -10.13 8.27 -14.49
C LEU A 18 -10.07 7.76 -13.03
N THR A 19 -10.91 6.81 -12.68
CA THR A 19 -10.95 6.19 -11.36
C THR A 19 -9.66 5.47 -10.97
N ALA A 20 -8.83 5.07 -11.95
CA ALA A 20 -7.54 4.43 -11.70
C ALA A 20 -6.53 5.37 -11.00
N TYR A 21 -6.77 6.67 -10.98
CA TYR A 21 -5.84 7.68 -10.45
C TYR A 21 -6.31 8.36 -9.16
N GLY A 22 -7.52 8.06 -8.68
CA GLY A 22 -8.13 8.75 -7.52
C GLY A 22 -8.09 7.95 -6.21
N ALA A 23 -7.59 6.72 -6.22
CA ALA A 23 -7.54 5.87 -5.05
C ALA A 23 -6.49 6.36 -4.03
N LEU A 24 -6.79 6.21 -2.74
CA LEU A 24 -5.81 6.43 -1.67
C LEU A 24 -4.67 5.41 -1.76
N PRO A 25 -3.45 5.76 -1.32
CA PRO A 25 -2.37 4.78 -1.19
C PRO A 25 -2.79 3.63 -0.26
N ALA A 26 -2.56 2.38 -0.69
CA ALA A 26 -2.90 1.20 0.10
C ALA A 26 -2.12 1.13 1.43
N VAL A 27 -0.94 1.75 1.47
CA VAL A 27 -0.10 1.93 2.66
C VAL A 27 0.36 3.38 2.69
N GLU A 28 0.18 4.04 3.84
CA GLU A 28 0.52 5.46 4.01
C GLU A 28 1.71 5.69 4.95
N HIS A 29 1.93 4.80 5.92
CA HIS A 29 3.07 4.85 6.84
C HIS A 29 3.58 3.43 7.10
N VAL A 30 4.89 3.33 7.31
CA VAL A 30 5.57 2.09 7.69
C VAL A 30 6.70 2.47 8.64
N GLU A 31 6.80 1.78 9.77
CA GLU A 31 7.91 1.94 10.71
C GLU A 31 8.36 0.58 11.27
N ILE A 32 9.67 0.38 11.36
CA ILE A 32 10.29 -0.84 11.88
C ILE A 32 10.62 -0.64 13.37
N SER A 33 10.33 -1.63 14.21
CA SER A 33 10.67 -1.54 15.64
C SER A 33 12.18 -1.53 15.88
N PRO A 34 12.66 -1.02 17.03
CA PRO A 34 14.08 -1.01 17.35
C PRO A 34 14.80 -2.35 17.21
N SER A 35 14.15 -3.47 17.57
CA SER A 35 14.75 -4.80 17.38
C SER A 35 14.72 -5.30 15.94
N GLY A 36 13.82 -4.75 15.10
CA GLY A 36 13.56 -5.20 13.74
C GLY A 36 12.51 -6.31 13.64
N ASP A 37 12.02 -6.83 14.76
CA ASP A 37 11.11 -7.99 14.78
C ASP A 37 9.64 -7.60 14.55
N ARG A 38 9.33 -6.30 14.44
CA ARG A 38 7.98 -5.80 14.22
C ARG A 38 7.94 -4.74 13.16
N LEU A 39 6.88 -4.77 12.37
CA LEU A 39 6.53 -3.75 11.40
C LEU A 39 5.19 -3.13 11.79
N ALA A 40 5.14 -1.81 11.94
CA ALA A 40 3.91 -1.06 12.09
C ALA A 40 3.56 -0.41 10.75
N LEU A 41 2.32 -0.58 10.29
CA LEU A 41 1.85 -0.04 9.02
C LEU A 41 0.49 0.65 9.19
N VAL A 42 0.33 1.80 8.55
CA VAL A 42 -1.01 2.38 8.32
C VAL A 42 -1.45 1.95 6.92
N THR A 43 -2.43 1.06 6.86
CA THR A 43 -3.05 0.60 5.61
C THR A 43 -4.43 1.24 5.42
N VAL A 44 -4.85 1.37 4.17
CA VAL A 44 -6.16 1.91 3.80
C VAL A 44 -7.05 0.80 3.23
N SER A 45 -8.25 0.67 3.78
CA SER A 45 -9.30 -0.22 3.28
C SER A 45 -10.55 0.59 2.95
N GLY A 46 -10.85 0.76 1.67
CA GLY A 46 -11.83 1.75 1.23
C GLY A 46 -11.32 3.16 1.55
N ASP A 47 -12.01 3.85 2.45
CA ASP A 47 -11.63 5.18 2.93
C ASP A 47 -11.05 5.17 4.36
N ASP A 48 -11.12 4.01 5.05
CA ASP A 48 -10.69 3.88 6.43
C ASP A 48 -9.23 3.48 6.55
N ARG A 49 -8.56 4.07 7.52
CA ARG A 49 -7.20 3.73 7.93
C ARG A 49 -7.22 2.73 9.06
N VAL A 50 -6.28 1.80 9.00
CA VAL A 50 -6.05 0.78 10.01
C VAL A 50 -4.56 0.77 10.32
N LEU A 51 -4.20 0.90 11.59
CA LEU A 51 -2.85 0.63 12.06
C LEU A 51 -2.74 -0.87 12.35
N VAL A 52 -1.78 -1.53 11.71
CA VAL A 52 -1.50 -2.95 11.87
C VAL A 52 -0.06 -3.10 12.35
N VAL A 53 0.15 -3.94 13.35
CA VAL A 53 1.48 -4.39 13.76
C VAL A 53 1.61 -5.85 13.36
N LEU A 54 2.69 -6.20 12.66
CA LEU A 54 2.97 -7.57 12.23
C LEU A 54 4.39 -8.00 12.58
N ASP A 55 4.56 -9.31 12.72
CA ASP A 55 5.84 -10.00 12.71
C ASP A 55 6.19 -10.29 11.23
N PRO A 56 7.23 -9.66 10.67
CA PRO A 56 7.58 -9.83 9.27
C PRO A 56 8.25 -11.18 8.98
N HIS A 57 8.78 -11.88 9.99
CA HIS A 57 9.41 -13.18 9.84
C HIS A 57 8.39 -14.31 9.81
N ALA A 58 7.38 -14.23 10.67
CA ALA A 58 6.28 -15.20 10.71
C ALA A 58 5.13 -14.86 9.76
N GLY A 59 5.07 -13.63 9.24
CA GLY A 59 3.93 -13.12 8.48
C GLY A 59 2.66 -13.01 9.33
N GLN A 60 2.80 -12.86 10.63
CA GLN A 60 1.70 -12.89 11.60
C GLN A 60 1.29 -11.48 12.00
N MET A 61 -0.02 -11.19 11.98
CA MET A 61 -0.56 -9.97 12.57
C MET A 61 -0.53 -10.08 14.10
N LEU A 62 0.15 -9.13 14.75
CA LEU A 62 0.32 -9.06 16.21
C LEU A 62 -0.72 -8.13 16.85
N GLY A 63 -1.19 -7.13 16.12
CA GLY A 63 -2.18 -6.18 16.62
C GLY A 63 -2.80 -5.35 15.51
N ARG A 64 -3.98 -4.78 15.81
CA ARG A 64 -4.77 -3.97 14.89
C ARG A 64 -5.54 -2.90 15.63
N ILE A 65 -5.52 -1.67 15.11
CA ILE A 65 -6.26 -0.51 15.63
C ILE A 65 -7.01 0.15 14.47
N GLU A 66 -8.31 0.34 14.64
CA GLU A 66 -9.14 1.12 13.72
C GLU A 66 -8.84 2.62 13.92
N VAL A 67 -8.38 3.29 12.87
CA VAL A 67 -8.16 4.75 12.86
C VAL A 67 -9.33 5.47 12.19
N GLY A 68 -10.01 4.78 11.26
CA GLY A 68 -11.13 5.32 10.49
C GLY A 68 -10.68 6.41 9.51
N LEU A 69 -11.45 7.48 9.41
CA LEU A 69 -11.19 8.58 8.46
C LEU A 69 -10.04 9.52 8.89
N ALA A 70 -9.54 9.40 10.12
CA ALA A 70 -8.51 10.29 10.63
C ALA A 70 -7.17 10.06 9.92
N LYS A 71 -6.59 11.12 9.36
CA LYS A 71 -5.29 11.04 8.69
C LYS A 71 -4.17 10.93 9.72
N VAL A 72 -3.43 9.83 9.69
CA VAL A 72 -2.15 9.68 10.39
C VAL A 72 -1.10 10.50 9.66
N ARG A 73 -0.27 11.23 10.40
CA ARG A 73 0.77 12.12 9.85
C ARG A 73 2.18 11.66 10.19
N ASP A 74 2.30 11.00 11.33
CA ASP A 74 3.53 10.42 11.81
C ASP A 74 3.18 9.10 12.51
N LEU A 75 4.15 8.20 12.54
CA LEU A 75 4.07 6.92 13.21
C LEU A 75 5.49 6.55 13.60
N THR A 76 5.78 6.49 14.90
CA THR A 76 7.11 6.06 15.35
C THR A 76 7.04 5.16 16.57
N TRP A 77 8.05 4.31 16.72
CA TRP A 77 8.16 3.45 17.88
C TRP A 77 8.74 4.20 19.09
N ILE A 78 8.13 3.98 20.25
CA ILE A 78 8.66 4.37 21.56
C ILE A 78 9.10 3.09 22.29
N GLY A 79 10.36 2.73 22.08
CA GLY A 79 10.88 1.42 22.48
C GLY A 79 10.21 0.29 21.70
N GLU A 80 10.26 -0.93 22.23
CA GLU A 80 9.85 -2.11 21.45
C GLU A 80 8.33 -2.36 21.44
N ASN A 81 7.60 -1.78 22.40
CA ASN A 81 6.22 -2.18 22.69
C ASN A 81 5.21 -1.03 22.61
N ASN A 82 5.62 0.18 22.26
CA ASN A 82 4.72 1.33 22.18
C ASN A 82 4.89 2.07 20.85
N LEU A 83 3.80 2.64 20.36
CA LEU A 83 3.75 3.47 19.17
C LEU A 83 3.19 4.86 19.54
N MET A 84 3.70 5.89 18.87
CA MET A 84 3.20 7.26 18.89
C MET A 84 2.57 7.61 17.56
#